data_AF-A0A520A688-F1
#
_entry.id   AF-A0A520A688-F1
#
_cell.length_a   1.000
_cell.length_b   1.000
_cell.length_c   1.000
_cell.angle_alpha   90.00
_cell.angle_beta   90.00
_cell.angle_gamma   90.00
#
_symmetry.space_group_name_H-M   'P 1'
#
loop_
_entity.id
_entity.type
_entity.pdbx_description
1 polymer ?
#
loop_
_entity_poly.entity_id
_entity_poly.type
_entity_poly.pdbx_seq_one_letter_code
_entity_poly.pdbx_strand_id
1 'polypeptide(L)'
;GYEKYAFFVFMAFVIIIITAVSNGANLTDGIDGLATGTSAIIGITLGLLAYVSGNTVIADYLNIMYIPNSGELMIFAGAFVGACVGFLWYNSYPAQVFMGDTGSLAIGGIIAVFAIMIRKELLIPVLCGVFLVENISVMLQVGYFKYTKKRFGEGKRIFLMAPLHHHYQKKGFHEAKIVTRFWIIGILLAIITIITLKVR
;
A
#
# COMPACT_ATOMS: atom_id res chain seq x y z
N GLY A 1 -0.47 -1.53 -35.16
CA GLY A 1 0.60 -0.51 -35.06
C GLY A 1 0.97 -0.19 -33.61
N TYR A 2 0.00 0.20 -32.78
CA TYR A 2 0.22 0.64 -31.39
C TYR A 2 0.36 -0.47 -30.35
N GLU A 3 -0.11 -1.69 -30.64
CA GLU A 3 -0.07 -2.84 -29.71
C GLU A 3 1.35 -3.20 -29.23
N LYS A 4 2.35 -3.06 -30.10
CA LYS A 4 3.76 -3.28 -29.73
C LYS A 4 4.25 -2.28 -28.69
N TYR A 5 3.83 -1.01 -28.77
CA TYR A 5 4.20 0.02 -27.80
C TYR A 5 3.39 -0.10 -26.51
N ALA A 6 2.13 -0.53 -26.60
CA ALA A 6 1.27 -0.76 -25.44
C ALA A 6 1.88 -1.77 -24.46
N PHE A 7 2.50 -2.84 -24.97
CA PHE A 7 3.21 -3.81 -24.14
C PHE A 7 4.37 -3.18 -23.34
N PHE A 8 5.22 -2.37 -23.98
CA PHE A 8 6.34 -1.71 -23.30
C PHE A 8 5.87 -0.68 -22.28
N VAL A 9 4.83 0.09 -22.60
CA VAL A 9 4.23 1.07 -21.67
C VAL A 9 3.63 0.35 -20.46
N PHE A 10 2.89 -0.73 -20.68
CA PHE A 10 2.32 -1.53 -19.59
C PHE A 10 3.42 -2.16 -18.73
N MET A 11 4.48 -2.68 -19.33
CA MET A 11 5.63 -3.22 -18.59
C MET A 11 6.30 -2.16 -17.71
N ALA A 12 6.56 -0.96 -18.25
CA ALA A 12 7.12 0.13 -17.48
C ALA A 12 6.19 0.54 -16.33
N PHE A 13 4.88 0.58 -16.57
CA PHE A 13 3.89 0.90 -15.55
C PHE A 13 3.85 -0.14 -14.42
N VAL A 14 3.90 -1.43 -14.77
CA VAL A 14 3.97 -2.53 -13.79
C VAL A 14 5.24 -2.44 -12.94
N ILE A 15 6.39 -2.18 -13.55
CA ILE A 15 7.66 -2.00 -12.82
C ILE A 15 7.54 -0.84 -11.84
N ILE A 16 6.97 0.28 -12.25
CA ILE A 16 6.76 1.46 -11.38
C ILE A 16 5.84 1.11 -10.22
N ILE A 17 4.72 0.43 -10.46
CA ILE A 17 3.78 0.05 -9.40
C ILE A 17 4.45 -0.87 -8.38
N ILE A 18 5.07 -1.95 -8.85
CA ILE A 18 5.71 -2.93 -7.95
C ILE A 18 6.80 -2.26 -7.12
N THR A 19 7.69 -1.50 -7.77
CA THR A 19 8.78 -0.82 -7.06
C THR A 19 8.26 0.25 -6.09
N ALA A 20 7.23 1.01 -6.45
CA ALA A 20 6.66 2.03 -5.58
C ALA A 20 5.97 1.41 -4.36
N VAL A 21 5.16 0.36 -4.54
CA VAL A 21 4.43 -0.29 -3.44
C VAL A 21 5.39 -1.06 -2.52
N SER A 22 6.36 -1.81 -3.06
CA SER A 22 7.38 -2.50 -2.26
C SER A 22 8.21 -1.55 -1.41
N ASN A 23 8.74 -0.47 -2.00
CA ASN A 23 9.49 0.53 -1.25
C ASN A 23 8.59 1.30 -0.27
N GLY A 24 7.33 1.52 -0.62
CA GLY A 24 6.36 2.17 0.26
C GLY A 24 6.05 1.32 1.49
N ALA A 25 5.88 0.01 1.32
CA ALA A 25 5.69 -0.92 2.42
C ALA A 25 6.94 -0.96 3.33
N ASN A 26 8.14 -1.01 2.74
CA ASN A 26 9.41 -0.96 3.47
C ASN A 26 9.58 0.35 4.26
N LEU A 27 9.31 1.51 3.65
CA LEU A 27 9.35 2.79 4.36
C LEU A 27 8.28 2.92 5.43
N THR A 28 7.18 2.17 5.33
CA THR A 28 6.10 2.18 6.34
C THR A 28 6.41 1.26 7.53
N ASP A 29 7.38 0.36 7.40
CA ASP A 29 7.85 -0.57 8.45
C ASP A 29 8.82 0.12 9.44
N GLY A 30 8.48 1.33 9.88
CA GLY A 30 9.27 2.14 10.81
C GLY A 30 8.69 2.25 12.22
N ILE A 31 7.46 1.74 12.43
CA ILE A 31 6.77 1.67 13.73
C ILE A 31 6.04 0.33 13.85
N ASP A 32 6.12 -0.26 15.03
CA ASP A 32 5.42 -1.48 15.46
C ASP A 32 3.96 -1.55 14.97
N GLY A 33 3.65 -2.56 14.16
CA GLY A 33 2.31 -2.85 13.66
C GLY A 33 1.82 -1.96 12.50
N LEU A 34 2.56 -0.91 12.10
CA LEU A 34 2.10 0.01 11.06
C LEU A 34 2.02 -0.66 9.68
N ALA A 35 3.13 -1.21 9.19
CA ALA A 35 3.18 -1.86 7.88
C ALA A 35 2.31 -3.12 7.83
N THR A 36 2.39 -3.98 8.84
CA THR A 36 1.59 -5.21 8.92
C THR A 36 0.09 -4.94 8.93
N GLY A 37 -0.37 -4.03 9.79
CA GLY A 37 -1.80 -3.76 9.94
C GLY A 37 -2.41 -3.08 8.72
N THR A 38 -1.69 -2.13 8.12
CA THR A 38 -2.12 -1.52 6.85
C THR A 38 -2.15 -2.54 5.71
N SER A 39 -1.18 -3.45 5.65
CA SER A 39 -1.15 -4.54 4.67
C SER A 39 -2.30 -5.52 4.81
N ALA A 40 -2.69 -5.88 6.04
CA ALA A 40 -3.85 -6.73 6.29
C ALA A 40 -5.14 -6.11 5.75
N ILE A 41 -5.35 -4.81 5.97
CA ILE A 41 -6.51 -4.06 5.44
C ILE A 41 -6.53 -4.09 3.90
N ILE A 42 -5.37 -3.86 3.28
CA ILE A 42 -5.21 -3.93 1.82
C ILE A 42 -5.51 -5.35 1.31
N GLY A 43 -4.97 -6.38 1.96
CA GLY A 43 -5.15 -7.78 1.61
C GLY A 43 -6.62 -8.22 1.66
N ILE A 44 -7.36 -7.83 2.70
CA ILE A 44 -8.81 -8.07 2.79
C ILE A 44 -9.54 -7.44 1.61
N THR A 45 -9.20 -6.19 1.28
CA THR A 45 -9.84 -5.45 0.20
C THR A 45 -9.55 -6.08 -1.16
N LEU A 46 -8.30 -6.47 -1.42
CA LEU A 46 -7.91 -7.16 -2.66
C LEU A 46 -8.57 -8.53 -2.79
N GLY A 47 -8.68 -9.29 -1.70
CA GLY A 47 -9.42 -10.56 -1.68
C GLY A 47 -10.89 -10.37 -2.04
N LEU A 48 -11.55 -9.37 -1.46
CA LEU A 48 -12.94 -9.02 -1.78
C LEU A 48 -13.07 -8.63 -3.26
N LEU A 49 -12.18 -7.79 -3.77
CA LEU A 49 -12.18 -7.39 -5.19
C LEU A 49 -11.98 -8.59 -6.14
N ALA A 50 -11.14 -9.55 -5.76
CA ALA A 50 -10.91 -10.76 -6.52
C ALA A 50 -12.15 -11.66 -6.57
N TYR A 51 -12.85 -11.81 -5.44
CA TYR A 51 -14.09 -12.56 -5.34
C TYR A 51 -15.20 -11.95 -6.20
N VAL A 52 -15.38 -10.63 -6.10
CA VAL A 52 -16.38 -9.88 -6.84
C VAL A 52 -16.11 -9.95 -8.36
N SER A 53 -14.85 -9.83 -8.77
CA SER A 53 -14.47 -9.92 -10.20
C SER A 53 -14.54 -11.36 -10.74
N GLY A 54 -14.50 -12.36 -9.86
CA GLY A 54 -14.53 -13.79 -10.20
C GLY A 54 -15.93 -14.39 -10.24
N ASN A 55 -16.97 -13.63 -9.89
CA ASN A 55 -18.36 -14.06 -9.94
C ASN A 55 -19.09 -13.36 -11.09
N THR A 56 -19.62 -14.13 -12.04
CA THR A 56 -20.28 -13.62 -13.24
C THR A 56 -21.48 -12.72 -12.93
N VAL A 57 -22.29 -13.07 -11.94
CA VAL A 57 -23.50 -12.32 -11.55
C VAL A 57 -23.12 -10.96 -10.93
N ILE A 58 -22.11 -10.96 -10.07
CA ILE A 58 -21.68 -9.74 -9.38
C ILE A 58 -20.92 -8.83 -10.34
N ALA A 59 -20.06 -9.39 -11.19
CA ALA A 59 -19.29 -8.64 -12.17
C ALA A 59 -20.22 -7.90 -13.15
N ASP A 60 -21.27 -8.57 -13.62
CA ASP A 60 -22.30 -7.96 -14.48
C ASP A 60 -23.09 -6.87 -13.74
N TYR A 61 -23.54 -7.15 -12.51
CA TYR A 61 -24.28 -6.16 -11.69
C TYR A 61 -23.48 -4.88 -11.40
N LEU A 62 -22.17 -5.02 -11.15
CA LEU A 62 -21.28 -3.89 -10.88
C LEU A 62 -20.68 -3.28 -12.15
N ASN A 63 -20.97 -3.84 -13.33
CA ASN A 63 -20.37 -3.43 -14.60
C ASN A 63 -18.83 -3.39 -14.54
N ILE A 64 -18.23 -4.43 -13.96
CA ILE A 64 -16.78 -4.62 -13.88
C ILE A 64 -16.34 -5.78 -14.77
N MET A 65 -15.07 -5.74 -15.21
CA MET A 65 -14.47 -6.84 -15.98
C MET A 65 -14.54 -8.15 -15.19
N TYR A 66 -15.20 -9.14 -15.76
CA TYR A 66 -15.18 -10.51 -15.25
C TYR A 66 -13.82 -11.16 -15.52
N ILE A 67 -13.23 -11.75 -14.48
CA ILE A 67 -11.94 -12.44 -14.55
C ILE A 67 -12.18 -13.89 -14.11
N PRO A 68 -12.17 -14.86 -15.04
CA PRO A 68 -12.35 -16.26 -14.71
C PRO A 68 -11.35 -16.73 -13.65
N ASN A 69 -11.83 -17.51 -12.68
CA ASN A 69 -11.03 -18.10 -11.59
C ASN A 69 -10.32 -17.11 -10.65
N SER A 70 -10.56 -15.79 -10.75
CA SER A 70 -9.95 -14.83 -9.80
C SER A 70 -10.40 -15.04 -8.36
N GLY A 71 -11.52 -15.73 -8.15
CA GLY A 71 -11.99 -16.12 -6.81
C GLY A 71 -11.00 -17.00 -6.04
N GLU A 72 -10.12 -17.76 -6.71
CA GLU A 72 -9.08 -18.56 -6.05
C GLU A 72 -8.07 -17.68 -5.31
N LEU A 73 -7.84 -16.45 -5.79
CA LEU A 73 -6.96 -15.48 -5.13
C LEU A 73 -7.50 -15.07 -3.75
N MET A 74 -8.80 -15.25 -3.48
CA MET A 74 -9.37 -15.05 -2.14
C MET A 74 -8.76 -15.99 -1.11
N ILE A 75 -8.41 -17.23 -1.49
CA ILE A 75 -7.78 -18.20 -0.59
C ILE A 75 -6.38 -17.70 -0.20
N PHE A 76 -5.61 -17.26 -1.19
CA PHE A 76 -4.30 -16.66 -0.95
C PHE A 76 -4.41 -15.37 -0.13
N ALA A 77 -5.39 -14.51 -0.40
CA ALA A 77 -5.65 -13.31 0.39
C ALA A 77 -5.96 -13.66 1.86
N GLY A 78 -6.76 -14.70 2.10
CA GLY A 78 -7.05 -15.20 3.45
C GLY A 78 -5.78 -15.67 4.18
N ALA A 79 -4.91 -16.43 3.51
CA ALA A 79 -3.64 -16.86 4.07
C ALA A 79 -2.69 -15.67 4.35
N PHE A 80 -2.61 -14.72 3.42
CA PHE A 80 -1.82 -13.50 3.55
C PHE A 80 -2.28 -12.63 4.73
N VAL A 81 -3.60 -12.40 4.85
CA VAL A 81 -4.19 -11.65 5.96
C VAL A 81 -3.99 -12.40 7.28
N GLY A 82 -4.19 -13.72 7.29
CA GLY A 82 -3.93 -14.57 8.46
C GLY A 82 -2.48 -14.48 8.92
N ALA A 83 -1.52 -14.51 7.99
CA ALA A 83 -0.10 -14.32 8.29
C ALA A 83 0.19 -12.91 8.84
N CYS A 84 -0.42 -11.86 8.26
CA CYS A 84 -0.29 -10.49 8.77
C CYS A 84 -0.85 -10.38 10.20
N VAL A 85 -2.04 -10.91 10.47
CA VAL A 85 -2.66 -10.88 11.81
C VAL A 85 -1.84 -11.71 12.81
N GLY A 86 -1.35 -12.89 12.41
CA GLY A 86 -0.48 -13.71 13.24
C GLY A 86 0.85 -13.03 13.54
N PHE A 87 1.46 -12.36 12.57
CA PHE A 87 2.68 -11.57 12.79
C PHE A 87 2.41 -10.35 13.68
N LEU A 88 1.28 -9.67 13.48
CA LEU A 88 0.86 -8.52 14.28
C LEU A 88 0.71 -8.86 15.77
N TRP A 89 0.36 -10.11 16.11
CA TRP A 89 0.35 -10.57 17.51
C TRP A 89 1.70 -10.35 18.22
N TYR A 90 2.81 -10.57 17.50
CA TYR A 90 4.17 -10.41 18.02
C TYR A 90 4.78 -9.04 17.70
N ASN A 91 4.25 -8.34 16.70
CA ASN A 91 4.77 -7.05 16.23
C ASN A 91 3.98 -5.83 16.75
N SER A 92 2.85 -6.04 17.41
CA SER A 92 2.11 -4.95 18.07
C SER A 92 2.94 -4.35 19.21
N TYR A 93 2.83 -3.03 19.39
CA TYR A 93 3.61 -2.31 20.40
C TYR A 93 3.38 -2.87 21.82
N PRO A 94 4.45 -3.18 22.59
CA PRO A 94 5.87 -3.17 22.20
C PRO A 94 6.28 -4.42 21.40
N ALA A 95 6.89 -4.25 20.23
CA ALA A 95 7.21 -5.37 19.34
C ALA A 95 8.25 -6.34 19.92
N GLN A 96 7.99 -7.63 19.73
CA GLN A 96 8.89 -8.74 20.04
C GLN A 96 9.66 -9.21 18.82
N VAL A 97 9.08 -9.05 17.62
CA VAL A 97 9.66 -9.45 16.34
C VAL A 97 9.51 -8.30 15.34
N PHE A 98 10.61 -7.99 14.64
CA PHE A 98 10.62 -7.01 13.55
C PHE A 98 10.49 -7.71 12.20
N MET A 99 9.82 -7.05 11.26
CA MET A 99 9.52 -7.62 9.94
C MET A 99 10.76 -7.62 9.04
N GLY A 100 11.49 -6.49 9.04
CA GLY A 100 12.71 -6.34 8.25
C GLY A 100 12.43 -6.25 6.74
N ASP A 101 13.50 -6.11 5.96
CA ASP A 101 13.40 -5.92 4.50
C ASP A 101 12.77 -7.13 3.81
N THR A 102 13.04 -8.35 4.31
CA THR A 102 12.49 -9.59 3.76
C THR A 102 10.96 -9.59 3.80
N GLY A 103 10.35 -9.21 4.92
CA GLY A 103 8.90 -9.18 5.05
C GLY A 103 8.28 -7.99 4.33
N SER A 104 8.84 -6.80 4.52
CA SER A 104 8.22 -5.56 4.02
C SER A 104 8.25 -5.44 2.50
N LEU A 105 9.37 -5.78 1.84
CA LEU A 105 9.46 -5.78 0.37
C LEU A 105 8.57 -6.87 -0.25
N ALA A 106 8.50 -8.05 0.38
CA ALA A 106 7.66 -9.14 -0.06
C ALA A 106 6.18 -8.77 0.03
N ILE A 107 5.74 -8.19 1.15
CA ILE A 107 4.35 -7.73 1.34
C ILE A 107 3.96 -6.72 0.27
N GLY A 108 4.77 -5.69 0.04
CA GLY A 108 4.44 -4.69 -0.99
C GLY A 108 4.47 -5.27 -2.41
N GLY A 109 5.35 -6.23 -2.68
CA GLY A 109 5.40 -6.94 -3.95
C GLY A 109 4.15 -7.81 -4.18
N ILE A 110 3.74 -8.55 -3.16
CA ILE A 110 2.50 -9.35 -3.15
C ILE A 110 1.30 -8.44 -3.44
N ILE A 111 1.16 -7.33 -2.72
CA ILE A 111 0.05 -6.39 -2.90
C ILE A 111 0.00 -5.84 -4.34
N ALA A 112 1.15 -5.42 -4.88
CA ALA A 112 1.22 -4.89 -6.24
C ALA A 112 0.86 -5.94 -7.29
N VAL A 113 1.45 -7.13 -7.22
CA VAL A 113 1.19 -8.23 -8.15
C VAL A 113 -0.26 -8.67 -8.08
N PHE A 114 -0.80 -8.82 -6.86
CA PHE A 114 -2.18 -9.22 -6.66
C PHE A 114 -3.12 -8.22 -7.34
N ALA A 115 -2.95 -6.91 -7.14
CA ALA A 115 -3.79 -5.90 -7.77
C ALA A 115 -3.73 -5.92 -9.31
N ILE A 116 -2.55 -6.18 -9.88
CA ILE A 116 -2.37 -6.32 -11.33
C ILE A 116 -3.08 -7.59 -11.85
N MET A 117 -3.02 -8.70 -11.12
CA MET A 117 -3.70 -9.94 -11.49
C MET A 117 -5.22 -9.78 -11.58
N ILE A 118 -5.82 -8.97 -10.70
CA ILE A 118 -7.26 -8.68 -10.69
C ILE A 118 -7.64 -7.46 -11.53
N ARG A 119 -6.71 -6.90 -12.33
CA ARG A 119 -6.91 -5.71 -13.18
C ARG A 119 -7.42 -4.47 -12.42
N LYS A 120 -6.92 -4.27 -11.20
CA LYS A 120 -7.27 -3.13 -10.33
C LYS A 120 -6.07 -2.22 -10.04
N GLU A 121 -5.06 -2.22 -10.92
CA GLU A 121 -3.83 -1.42 -10.80
C GLU A 121 -4.09 0.08 -10.61
N LEU A 122 -5.14 0.63 -11.23
CA LEU A 122 -5.49 2.06 -11.09
C LEU A 122 -6.03 2.42 -9.70
N LEU A 123 -6.47 1.43 -8.91
CA LEU A 123 -6.97 1.65 -7.55
C LEU A 123 -5.84 1.58 -6.51
N ILE A 124 -4.64 1.11 -6.87
CA ILE A 124 -3.49 1.01 -5.97
C ILE A 124 -3.16 2.34 -5.29
N PRO A 125 -3.10 3.50 -5.98
CA PRO A 125 -2.76 4.77 -5.31
C PRO A 125 -3.74 5.15 -4.20
N VAL A 126 -5.01 4.76 -4.33
CA VAL A 126 -6.02 4.99 -3.30
C VAL A 126 -5.90 3.95 -2.19
N LEU A 127 -5.90 2.67 -2.55
CA LEU A 127 -5.89 1.56 -1.60
C LEU A 127 -4.59 1.53 -0.75
N CYS A 128 -3.45 1.75 -1.39
CA CYS A 128 -2.13 1.85 -0.75
C CYS A 128 -1.79 3.30 -0.37
N GLY A 129 -2.80 4.17 -0.18
CA GLY A 129 -2.59 5.59 0.05
C GLY A 129 -1.69 5.89 1.26
N VAL A 130 -1.69 5.04 2.28
CA VAL A 130 -0.74 5.15 3.40
C VAL A 130 0.70 4.98 2.92
N PHE A 131 1.02 3.88 2.22
CA PHE A 131 2.35 3.65 1.64
C PHE A 131 2.75 4.75 0.67
N LEU A 132 1.79 5.25 -0.12
CA LEU A 132 2.02 6.32 -1.07
C LEU A 132 2.39 7.63 -0.37
N VAL A 133 1.65 8.02 0.68
CA VAL A 133 1.93 9.24 1.44
C VAL A 133 3.28 9.13 2.16
N GLU A 134 3.63 7.96 2.69
CA GLU A 134 4.94 7.71 3.30
C GLU A 134 6.06 7.88 2.27
N ASN A 135 5.96 7.24 1.10
CA ASN A 135 6.87 7.42 -0.03
C ASN A 135 7.01 8.90 -0.45
N ILE A 136 5.88 9.58 -0.68
CA ILE A 136 5.86 10.98 -1.10
C ILE A 136 6.51 11.86 -0.05
N SER A 137 6.30 11.60 1.24
CA SER A 137 6.91 12.37 2.32
C SER A 137 8.44 12.31 2.26
N VAL A 138 9.02 11.14 1.97
CA VAL A 138 10.47 10.95 1.81
C VAL A 138 10.97 11.64 0.54
N MET A 139 10.30 11.44 -0.60
CA MET A 139 10.68 12.07 -1.87
C MET A 139 10.69 13.59 -1.76
N LEU A 140 9.65 14.19 -1.17
CA LEU A 140 9.56 15.63 -0.93
C LEU A 140 10.64 16.11 0.02
N GLN A 141 10.88 15.40 1.13
CA GLN A 141 11.89 15.78 2.11
C GLN A 141 13.30 15.77 1.51
N VAL A 142 13.68 14.70 0.81
CA VAL A 142 15.00 14.56 0.19
C VAL A 142 15.17 15.55 -0.96
N GLY A 143 14.14 15.70 -1.80
CA GLY A 143 14.13 16.65 -2.92
C GLY A 143 14.30 18.09 -2.45
N TYR A 144 13.54 18.50 -1.44
CA TYR A 144 13.61 19.85 -0.87
C TYR A 144 14.94 20.11 -0.18
N PHE A 145 15.45 19.18 0.63
CA PHE A 145 16.74 19.34 1.31
C PHE A 145 17.89 19.50 0.31
N LYS A 146 17.92 18.70 -0.76
CA LYS A 146 18.91 18.83 -1.84
C LYS A 146 18.78 20.16 -2.57
N TYR A 147 17.55 20.59 -2.86
CA TYR A 147 17.28 21.84 -3.54
C TYR A 147 17.74 23.06 -2.74
N THR A 148 17.36 23.16 -1.46
CA THR A 148 17.74 24.32 -0.66
C THR A 148 19.23 24.35 -0.36
N LYS A 149 19.86 23.18 -0.17
CA LYS A 149 21.33 23.10 0.00
C LYS A 149 22.06 23.62 -1.24
N LYS A 150 21.56 23.29 -2.45
CA LYS A 150 22.13 23.78 -3.71
C LYS A 150 21.87 25.27 -3.95
N ARG A 151 20.70 25.79 -3.55
CA ARG A 151 20.27 27.17 -3.85
C ARG A 151 20.69 28.19 -2.79
N PHE A 152 20.70 27.81 -1.52
CA PHE A 152 20.86 28.70 -0.36
C PHE A 152 22.03 28.30 0.56
N GLY A 153 22.85 27.30 0.20
CA GLY A 153 23.97 26.81 1.00
C GLY A 153 23.57 25.93 2.19
N GLU A 154 22.36 26.09 2.72
CA GLU A 154 21.84 25.33 3.86
C GLU A 154 20.68 24.39 3.48
N GLY A 155 20.73 23.17 4.02
CA GLY A 155 19.67 22.18 3.85
C GLY A 155 18.51 22.44 4.81
N LYS A 156 17.33 22.78 4.28
CA LYS A 156 16.10 22.97 5.03
C LYS A 156 15.24 21.72 4.88
N ARG A 157 14.45 21.42 5.92
CA ARG A 157 13.56 20.26 6.00
C ARG A 157 12.11 20.72 5.96
N ILE A 158 11.23 19.98 5.27
CA ILE A 158 9.78 20.24 5.23
C ILE A 158 9.14 19.64 6.48
N PHE A 159 9.43 18.37 6.73
CA PHE A 159 9.00 17.63 7.91
C PHE A 159 10.13 17.57 8.93
N LEU A 160 9.79 17.54 10.23
CA LEU A 160 10.76 17.31 11.31
C LEU A 160 11.66 16.08 11.04
N MET A 161 11.05 15.00 10.55
CA MET A 161 11.71 13.78 10.10
C MET A 161 10.81 13.14 9.03
N ALA A 162 11.41 12.46 8.06
CA ALA A 162 10.70 11.60 7.10
C ALA A 162 11.11 10.15 7.38
N PRO A 163 10.21 9.16 7.22
CA PRO A 163 8.84 9.27 6.70
C PRO A 163 7.83 9.95 7.67
N LEU A 164 6.57 10.10 7.25
CA LEU A 164 5.54 10.91 7.92
C LEU A 164 5.22 10.40 9.32
N HIS A 165 5.24 9.09 9.58
CA HIS A 165 5.04 8.58 10.93
C HIS A 165 6.12 9.08 11.92
N HIS A 166 7.38 9.20 11.52
CA HIS A 166 8.45 9.77 12.35
C HIS A 166 8.26 11.28 12.59
N HIS A 167 7.65 12.00 11.63
CA HIS A 167 7.26 13.40 11.85
C HIS A 167 6.30 13.53 13.04
N TYR A 168 5.31 12.64 13.15
CA TYR A 168 4.36 12.65 14.26
C TYR A 168 4.99 12.18 15.58
N GLN A 169 5.89 11.20 15.56
CA GLN A 169 6.67 10.84 16.76
C GLN A 169 7.47 12.03 17.30
N LYS A 170 8.15 12.79 16.42
CA LYS A 170 8.90 14.01 16.82
C LYS A 170 8.01 15.13 17.34
N LYS A 171 6.71 15.14 17.01
CA LYS A 171 5.71 16.04 17.60
C LYS A 171 5.20 15.57 18.98
N GLY A 172 5.69 14.45 19.50
CA GLY A 172 5.32 13.91 20.81
C GLY A 172 4.10 12.99 20.80
N PHE A 173 3.65 12.51 19.63
CA PHE A 173 2.59 11.51 19.57
C PHE A 173 3.12 10.13 19.97
N HIS A 174 2.36 9.42 20.81
CA HIS A 174 2.67 8.03 21.17
C HIS A 174 2.52 7.11 19.96
N GLU A 175 3.41 6.12 19.82
CA GLU A 175 3.52 5.26 18.64
C GLU A 175 2.22 4.52 18.33
N ALA A 176 1.63 3.86 19.32
CA ALA A 176 0.36 3.15 19.14
C ALA A 176 -0.77 4.08 18.66
N LYS A 177 -0.75 5.37 19.04
CA LYS A 177 -1.73 6.37 18.58
C LYS A 177 -1.52 6.74 17.10
N ILE A 178 -0.27 6.75 16.63
CA ILE A 178 0.05 6.99 15.22
C ILE A 178 -0.43 5.79 14.39
N VAL A 179 -0.06 4.58 14.81
CA VAL A 179 -0.41 3.32 14.14
C VAL A 179 -1.92 3.18 13.98
N THR A 180 -2.68 3.32 15.07
CA THR A 180 -4.14 3.23 15.04
C THR A 180 -4.79 4.28 14.13
N ARG A 181 -4.27 5.52 14.10
CA ARG A 181 -4.77 6.56 13.18
C ARG A 181 -4.51 6.24 11.72
N PHE A 182 -3.34 5.70 11.42
CA PHE A 182 -3.00 5.27 10.06
C PHE A 182 -3.85 4.08 9.63
N TRP A 183 -4.19 3.17 10.54
CA TRP A 183 -5.14 2.10 10.26
C TRP A 183 -6.55 2.64 10.00
N ILE A 184 -7.03 3.61 10.77
CA ILE A 184 -8.32 4.27 10.51
C ILE A 184 -8.33 4.87 9.09
N ILE A 185 -7.27 5.58 8.70
CA ILE A 185 -7.13 6.13 7.35
C ILE A 185 -7.09 4.99 6.31
N GLY A 186 -6.35 3.92 6.56
CA GLY A 186 -6.28 2.75 5.69
C GLY A 186 -7.64 2.09 5.47
N ILE A 187 -8.45 1.94 6.54
CA ILE A 187 -9.82 1.43 6.46
C ILE A 187 -10.70 2.37 5.62
N LEU A 188 -10.60 3.69 5.82
CA LEU A 188 -11.35 4.66 5.02
C LEU A 188 -10.96 4.58 3.54
N LEU A 189 -9.67 4.46 3.21
CA LEU A 189 -9.19 4.30 1.84
C LEU A 189 -9.66 2.99 1.21
N ALA A 190 -9.70 1.89 1.98
CA ALA A 190 -10.26 0.62 1.55
C ALA A 190 -11.75 0.74 1.23
N ILE A 191 -12.53 1.40 2.10
CA ILE A 191 -13.96 1.66 1.87
C ILE A 191 -14.16 2.51 0.61
N ILE A 192 -13.38 3.59 0.45
CA ILE A 192 -13.43 4.43 -0.77
C ILE A 192 -13.13 3.58 -2.00
N THR A 193 -12.11 2.72 -1.95
CA THR A 193 -11.76 1.81 -3.04
C THR A 193 -12.93 0.90 -3.42
N ILE A 194 -13.63 0.32 -2.45
CA ILE A 194 -14.80 -0.52 -2.72
C ILE A 194 -15.95 0.31 -3.32
N ILE A 195 -16.21 1.51 -2.79
CA ILE A 195 -17.27 2.39 -3.31
C ILE A 195 -17.01 2.78 -4.77
N THR A 196 -15.75 2.98 -5.16
CA THR A 196 -15.40 3.33 -6.55
C THR A 196 -15.84 2.28 -7.58
N LEU A 197 -16.03 1.01 -7.17
CA LEU A 197 -16.56 -0.03 -8.06
C LEU A 197 -18.01 0.25 -8.51
N LYS A 198 -18.76 1.02 -7.74
CA LYS A 198 -20.18 1.32 -7.99
C LYS A 198 -20.38 2.72 -8.59
N VAL A 199 -19.30 3.45 -8.86
CA VAL A 199 -19.40 4.78 -9.46
C VAL A 199 -19.77 4.58 -10.93
N ARG A 200 -21.02 4.95 -11.24
CA ARG A 200 -21.60 5.00 -12.59
C ARG A 200 -21.15 6.25 -13.31
#